data_AF-A0AAE9XNU2-F1
#
_entry.id   AF-A0AAE9XNU2-F1
#
_cell.length_a   1.000
_cell.length_b   1.000
_cell.length_c   1.000
_cell.angle_alpha   90.00
_cell.angle_beta   90.00
_cell.angle_gamma   90.00
#
_symmetry.space_group_name_H-M   'P 1'
#
loop_
_entity.id
_entity.type
_entity.pdbx_description
1 polymer ?
#
loop_
_entity_poly.entity_id
_entity_poly.type
_entity_poly.pdbx_seq_one_letter_code
_entity_poly.pdbx_strand_id
1 'polypeptide(L)'
;MIKKALVGLGLALGLATGASASVSYTVDSGWRAFSWSGNEGTFTSEGGFTFDVVGAAELTLTDAYSYGDIFEVFDDGSSLGLTSIVPSYDAGKPNVGSNMESAISNGFSQGTFYLSAGSYLIDFSIYQSAVDASGAAYGSGGAFFRVDSIEGGVPEPATWLMMIMGFGLVGVAASRKRLATA
;
A
#
# COMPACT_ATOMS: atom_id res chain seq x y z
N MET A 1 -58.91 33.06 -15.49
CA MET A 1 -57.97 32.85 -16.62
C MET A 1 -56.54 32.92 -16.09
N ILE A 2 -55.71 31.93 -16.44
CA ILE A 2 -54.21 31.91 -16.38
C ILE A 2 -53.64 31.68 -14.95
N LYS A 3 -53.32 30.43 -14.59
CA LYS A 3 -51.98 29.78 -14.61
C LYS A 3 -50.99 30.47 -13.64
N LYS A 4 -50.34 29.75 -12.72
CA LYS A 4 -49.06 29.04 -12.99
C LYS A 4 -48.73 28.04 -11.88
N ALA A 5 -48.49 26.80 -12.28
CA ALA A 5 -47.76 25.80 -11.48
C ALA A 5 -46.26 26.12 -11.56
N LEU A 6 -45.57 26.11 -10.42
CA LEU A 6 -44.11 26.15 -10.33
C LEU A 6 -43.64 24.76 -9.93
N VAL A 7 -43.20 23.99 -10.92
CA VAL A 7 -42.45 22.75 -10.74
C VAL A 7 -40.99 23.16 -10.59
N GLY A 8 -40.44 22.97 -9.39
CA GLY A 8 -39.01 23.13 -9.13
C GLY A 8 -38.26 21.94 -9.70
N LEU A 9 -37.48 22.16 -10.75
CA LEU A 9 -36.59 21.17 -11.34
C LEU A 9 -35.27 21.21 -10.56
N GLY A 10 -35.07 20.23 -9.66
CA GLY A 10 -33.80 20.05 -8.96
C GLY A 10 -32.74 19.50 -9.92
N LEU A 11 -31.71 20.30 -10.21
CA LEU A 11 -30.54 19.87 -10.94
C LEU A 11 -29.56 19.22 -9.95
N ALA A 12 -29.57 17.88 -9.86
CA ALA A 12 -28.53 17.15 -9.15
C ALA A 12 -27.27 17.13 -10.03
N LEU A 13 -26.30 18.00 -9.72
CA LEU A 13 -24.94 17.90 -10.24
C LEU A 13 -24.30 16.67 -9.60
N GLY A 14 -24.26 15.55 -10.33
CA GLY A 14 -23.37 14.45 -10.00
C GLY A 14 -21.94 14.93 -10.20
N LEU A 15 -21.20 15.10 -9.11
CA LEU A 15 -19.75 15.22 -9.14
C LEU A 15 -19.21 13.90 -9.68
N ALA A 16 -18.87 13.86 -10.97
CA ALA A 16 -18.03 12.81 -11.51
C ALA A 16 -16.64 13.05 -10.90
N THR A 17 -16.29 12.31 -9.85
CA THR A 17 -14.91 12.21 -9.38
C THR A 17 -14.10 11.68 -10.55
N GLY A 18 -13.18 12.50 -11.06
CA GLY A 18 -12.28 12.07 -12.14
C GLY A 18 -11.59 10.79 -11.70
N ALA A 19 -11.68 9.74 -12.51
CA ALA A 19 -10.88 8.55 -12.28
C ALA A 19 -9.42 8.98 -12.36
N SER A 20 -8.70 8.91 -11.23
CA SER A 20 -7.25 9.04 -11.23
C SER A 20 -6.70 7.96 -12.17
N ALA A 21 -5.73 8.32 -12.99
CA ALA A 21 -5.00 7.33 -13.79
C ALA A 21 -4.46 6.26 -12.83
N SER A 22 -4.49 5.00 -13.25
CA SER A 22 -3.93 3.92 -12.45
C SER A 22 -3.00 3.04 -13.27
N VAL A 23 -1.99 2.50 -12.60
CA VAL A 23 -0.95 1.67 -13.21
C VAL A 23 -0.93 0.33 -12.51
N SER A 24 -0.90 -0.76 -13.27
CA SER A 24 -0.78 -2.09 -12.70
C SER A 24 0.59 -2.30 -12.07
N TYR A 25 0.59 -2.86 -10.87
CA TYR A 25 1.78 -3.28 -10.12
C TYR A 25 1.71 -4.80 -9.89
N THR A 26 2.88 -5.45 -9.80
CA THR A 26 2.97 -6.88 -9.52
C THR A 26 3.60 -7.07 -8.14
N VAL A 27 2.87 -7.71 -7.22
CA VAL A 27 3.40 -8.08 -5.90
C VAL A 27 4.63 -8.96 -6.08
N ASP A 28 5.62 -8.83 -5.20
CA ASP A 28 6.92 -9.52 -5.25
C ASP A 28 7.81 -9.16 -6.46
N SER A 29 7.50 -8.07 -7.19
CA SER A 29 8.35 -7.58 -8.29
C SER A 29 9.58 -6.78 -7.83
N GLY A 30 9.74 -6.58 -6.52
CA GLY A 30 10.80 -5.79 -5.92
C GLY A 30 10.50 -4.29 -5.91
N TRP A 31 11.56 -3.49 -5.81
CA TRP A 31 11.44 -2.03 -5.71
C TRP A 31 10.94 -1.41 -7.01
N ARG A 32 9.93 -0.54 -6.88
CA ARG A 32 9.38 0.27 -7.95
C ARG A 32 9.48 1.75 -7.61
N ALA A 33 10.02 2.50 -8.56
CA ALA A 33 10.08 3.95 -8.48
C ALA A 33 8.71 4.57 -8.75
N PHE A 34 8.46 5.71 -8.12
CA PHE A 34 7.40 6.64 -8.48
C PHE A 34 7.93 8.07 -8.35
N SER A 35 7.22 9.03 -8.93
CA SER A 35 7.63 10.43 -8.99
C SER A 35 6.47 11.38 -8.75
N TRP A 36 6.78 12.62 -8.41
CA TRP A 36 5.80 13.69 -8.26
C TRP A 36 6.33 15.00 -8.80
N SER A 37 5.41 15.90 -9.15
CA SER A 37 5.70 17.27 -9.57
C SER A 37 4.75 18.21 -8.85
N GLY A 38 5.23 18.84 -7.79
CA GLY A 38 4.48 19.70 -6.89
C GLY A 38 5.05 19.63 -5.47
N ASN A 39 4.40 20.34 -4.55
CA ASN A 39 4.76 20.38 -3.13
C ASN A 39 3.80 19.49 -2.31
N GLU A 40 3.64 19.78 -1.01
CA GLU A 40 2.74 19.05 -0.13
C GLU A 40 1.31 18.95 -0.69
N GLY A 41 0.68 17.79 -0.53
CA GLY A 41 -0.64 17.44 -1.04
C GLY A 41 -0.66 16.96 -2.49
N THR A 42 0.48 16.96 -3.17
CA THR A 42 0.60 16.42 -4.54
C THR A 42 0.67 14.90 -4.51
N PHE A 43 -0.12 14.25 -5.36
CA PHE A 43 -0.09 12.80 -5.55
C PHE A 43 0.95 12.36 -6.59
N THR A 44 1.16 11.05 -6.71
CA THR A 44 2.09 10.49 -7.69
C THR A 44 1.73 10.89 -9.13
N SER A 45 2.75 11.08 -9.97
CA SER A 45 2.57 11.49 -11.37
C SER A 45 2.13 10.33 -12.26
N GLU A 46 2.44 9.11 -11.85
CA GLU A 46 1.97 7.87 -12.49
C GLU A 46 0.49 7.61 -12.20
N GLY A 47 -0.04 8.20 -11.12
CA GLY A 47 -1.32 7.85 -10.52
C GLY A 47 -1.25 6.58 -9.69
N GLY A 48 -2.40 6.17 -9.14
CA GLY A 48 -2.48 5.06 -8.19
C GLY A 48 -2.07 3.70 -8.76
N PHE A 49 -1.48 2.86 -7.92
CA PHE A 49 -0.98 1.53 -8.26
C PHE A 49 -1.99 0.46 -7.89
N THR A 50 -2.39 -0.33 -8.88
CA THR A 50 -3.38 -1.41 -8.72
C THR A 50 -2.71 -2.77 -8.66
N PHE A 51 -3.07 -3.58 -7.67
CA PHE A 51 -2.60 -4.96 -7.53
C PHE A 51 -3.53 -5.76 -6.62
N ASP A 52 -3.45 -7.09 -6.75
CA ASP A 52 -4.16 -8.03 -5.88
C ASP A 52 -3.17 -8.70 -4.93
N VAL A 53 -3.58 -8.83 -3.66
CA VAL A 53 -2.88 -9.58 -2.63
C VAL A 53 -3.71 -10.84 -2.35
N VAL A 54 -3.11 -12.02 -2.56
CA VAL A 54 -3.78 -13.32 -2.37
C VAL A 54 -3.81 -13.75 -0.89
N GLY A 55 -2.78 -13.35 -0.13
CA GLY A 55 -2.59 -13.70 1.29
C GLY A 55 -2.45 -12.45 2.16
N ALA A 56 -1.45 -12.42 3.04
CA ALA A 56 -1.01 -11.17 3.66
C ALA A 56 0.20 -10.64 2.88
N ALA A 57 0.36 -9.33 2.83
CA ALA A 57 1.51 -8.68 2.24
C ALA A 57 1.97 -7.48 3.07
N GLU A 58 3.18 -7.03 2.81
CA GLU A 58 3.78 -5.86 3.42
C GLU A 58 4.12 -4.85 2.32
N LEU A 59 3.52 -3.66 2.39
CA LEU A 59 3.91 -2.52 1.59
C LEU A 59 5.03 -1.77 2.32
N THR A 60 6.20 -1.71 1.72
CA THR A 60 7.33 -0.90 2.18
C THR A 60 7.51 0.30 1.26
N LEU A 61 7.63 1.48 1.85
CA LEU A 61 7.87 2.75 1.15
C LEU A 61 9.10 3.44 1.76
N THR A 62 9.97 4.01 0.92
CA THR A 62 11.10 4.84 1.37
C THR A 62 11.29 6.04 0.46
N ASP A 63 11.61 7.17 1.09
CA ASP A 63 12.20 8.34 0.45
C ASP A 63 13.54 7.96 -0.22
N ALA A 64 13.92 8.70 -1.25
CA ALA A 64 15.14 8.52 -2.01
C ALA A 64 15.65 9.85 -2.57
N TYR A 65 16.87 9.84 -3.11
CA TYR A 65 17.57 11.04 -3.58
C TYR A 65 17.85 12.04 -2.44
N SER A 66 16.96 13.01 -2.21
CA SER A 66 17.15 14.09 -1.24
C SER A 66 16.45 13.75 0.06
N TYR A 67 17.15 13.90 1.17
CA TYR A 67 16.57 13.61 2.48
C TYR A 67 15.51 14.65 2.86
N GLY A 68 14.33 14.18 3.26
CA GLY A 68 13.37 14.99 4.02
C GLY A 68 11.93 14.90 3.54
N ASP A 69 11.67 14.14 2.48
CA ASP A 69 10.29 13.94 2.03
C ASP A 69 9.58 12.97 2.98
N ILE A 70 8.36 13.30 3.39
CA ILE A 70 7.46 12.40 4.15
C ILE A 70 6.24 12.15 3.27
N PHE A 71 5.79 10.92 3.22
CA PHE A 71 4.67 10.51 2.40
C PHE A 71 3.49 10.06 3.25
N GLU A 72 2.29 10.36 2.79
CA GLU A 72 1.07 9.73 3.24
C GLU A 72 0.63 8.69 2.22
N VAL A 73 0.32 7.49 2.70
CA VAL A 73 -0.11 6.36 1.87
C VAL A 73 -1.62 6.28 1.88
N PHE A 74 -2.22 6.16 0.71
CA PHE A 74 -3.66 6.02 0.52
C PHE A 74 -3.99 4.69 -0.17
N ASP A 75 -5.11 4.08 0.21
CA ASP A 75 -5.76 2.98 -0.49
C ASP A 75 -7.18 3.40 -0.88
N ASP A 76 -7.44 3.50 -2.18
CA ASP A 76 -8.71 3.99 -2.77
C ASP A 76 -9.19 5.31 -2.14
N GLY A 77 -8.24 6.22 -1.89
CA GLY A 77 -8.48 7.52 -1.26
C GLY A 77 -8.63 7.52 0.27
N SER A 78 -8.57 6.35 0.92
CA SER A 78 -8.50 6.24 2.38
C SER A 78 -7.05 6.23 2.86
N SER A 79 -6.69 7.09 3.82
CA SER A 79 -5.34 7.10 4.38
C SER A 79 -5.03 5.84 5.18
N LEU A 80 -3.90 5.19 4.87
CA LEU A 80 -3.30 4.10 5.63
C LEU A 80 -2.32 4.62 6.69
N GLY A 81 -1.75 5.81 6.48
CA GLY A 81 -0.86 6.47 7.43
C GLY A 81 0.37 7.12 6.77
N LEU A 82 1.24 7.66 7.62
CA LEU A 82 2.45 8.39 7.22
C LEU A 82 3.69 7.51 7.28
N THR A 83 4.69 7.83 6.46
CA THR A 83 6.07 7.38 6.69
C THR A 83 6.65 8.01 7.96
N SER A 84 7.76 7.48 8.43
CA SER A 84 8.45 7.93 9.64
C SER A 84 8.82 9.41 9.56
N ILE A 85 8.61 10.14 10.67
CA ILE A 85 8.94 11.55 10.74
C ILE A 85 10.45 11.77 10.68
N VAL A 86 10.87 12.63 9.75
CA VAL A 86 12.25 13.08 9.56
C VAL A 86 12.29 14.62 9.48
N PRO A 87 13.45 15.26 9.70
CA PRO A 87 13.63 16.66 9.36
C PRO A 87 13.44 16.91 7.86
N SER A 88 12.84 18.05 7.51
CA SER A 88 12.58 18.42 6.12
C SER A 88 13.82 18.81 5.32
N TYR A 89 15.00 18.89 5.93
CA TYR A 89 16.22 19.34 5.26
C TYR A 89 17.30 18.28 5.36
N ASP A 90 18.16 18.29 4.34
CA ASP A 90 19.32 17.42 4.25
C ASP A 90 20.39 17.81 5.28
N ALA A 91 20.22 17.33 6.53
CA ALA A 91 21.07 17.59 7.68
C ALA A 91 22.46 16.91 7.59
N GLY A 92 23.14 17.06 6.45
CA GLY A 92 24.40 16.39 6.12
C GLY A 92 24.21 14.92 5.74
N LYS A 93 23.01 14.53 5.30
CA LYS A 93 22.73 13.20 4.78
C LYS A 93 23.26 13.11 3.34
N PRO A 94 23.75 11.93 2.92
CA PRO A 94 24.19 11.76 1.55
C PRO A 94 22.97 11.71 0.62
N ASN A 95 23.11 12.24 -0.60
CA ASN A 95 22.20 11.87 -1.66
C ASN A 95 22.45 10.40 -2.03
N VAL A 96 21.44 9.55 -1.82
CA VAL A 96 21.53 8.09 -2.01
C VAL A 96 21.11 7.64 -3.42
N GLY A 97 20.64 8.57 -4.25
CA GLY A 97 20.09 8.27 -5.57
C GLY A 97 18.98 7.20 -5.49
N SER A 98 19.06 6.22 -6.38
CA SER A 98 18.13 5.08 -6.45
C SER A 98 18.60 3.86 -5.63
N ASN A 99 19.33 4.07 -4.53
CA ASN A 99 19.78 2.99 -3.64
C ASN A 99 18.93 2.96 -2.37
N MET A 100 17.85 2.18 -2.40
CA MET A 100 16.84 2.10 -1.35
C MET A 100 17.41 1.56 -0.04
N GLU A 101 18.32 0.58 -0.12
CA GLU A 101 18.99 0.02 1.05
C GLU A 101 19.86 1.08 1.76
N SER A 102 20.50 1.95 0.98
CA SER A 102 21.25 3.09 1.52
C SER A 102 20.32 4.16 2.09
N ALA A 103 19.17 4.43 1.47
CA ALA A 103 18.18 5.36 2.00
C ALA A 103 17.73 4.92 3.41
N ILE A 104 17.29 3.67 3.53
CA ILE A 104 16.86 3.05 4.79
C ILE A 104 17.98 3.12 5.83
N SER A 105 19.22 2.73 5.46
CA SER A 105 20.35 2.75 6.39
C SER A 105 20.75 4.15 6.84
N ASN A 106 20.48 5.19 6.03
CA ASN A 106 20.78 6.58 6.38
C ASN A 106 19.61 7.26 7.14
N GLY A 107 18.50 6.55 7.35
CA GLY A 107 17.35 7.03 8.12
C GLY A 107 16.44 7.95 7.33
N PHE A 108 16.40 7.82 6.00
CA PHE A 108 15.40 8.47 5.16
C PHE A 108 13.99 8.09 5.62
N SER A 109 12.97 8.89 5.28
CA SER A 109 11.61 8.56 5.70
C SER A 109 11.20 7.21 5.12
N GLN A 110 10.66 6.34 5.97
CA GLN A 110 10.23 5.01 5.57
C GLN A 110 8.93 4.62 6.26
N GLY A 111 8.13 3.79 5.61
CA GLY A 111 6.87 3.28 6.15
C GLY A 111 6.67 1.83 5.76
N THR A 112 6.09 1.06 6.69
CA THR A 112 5.73 -0.33 6.49
C THR A 112 4.26 -0.52 6.86
N PHE A 113 3.46 -1.01 5.93
CA PHE A 113 2.02 -1.14 6.05
C PHE A 113 1.60 -2.58 5.77
N TYR A 114 0.85 -3.18 6.69
CA TYR A 114 0.34 -4.53 6.54
C TYR A 114 -0.93 -4.53 5.69
N LEU A 115 -0.94 -5.36 4.65
CA LEU A 115 -2.05 -5.56 3.74
C LEU A 115 -2.61 -6.97 3.93
N SER A 116 -3.93 -7.08 4.06
CA SER A 116 -4.63 -8.37 4.04
C SER A 116 -4.90 -8.82 2.60
N ALA A 117 -5.53 -9.98 2.43
CA ALA A 117 -5.94 -10.43 1.11
C ALA A 117 -7.01 -9.48 0.57
N GLY A 118 -6.85 -9.03 -0.68
CA GLY A 118 -7.73 -8.04 -1.29
C GLY A 118 -7.15 -7.40 -2.53
N SER A 119 -7.96 -6.56 -3.17
CA SER A 119 -7.54 -5.70 -4.29
C SER A 119 -7.26 -4.30 -3.75
N TYR A 120 -6.15 -3.72 -4.17
CA TYR A 120 -5.65 -2.44 -3.66
C TYR A 120 -5.50 -1.41 -4.79
N LEU A 121 -5.74 -0.14 -4.46
CA LEU A 121 -5.41 1.02 -5.29
C LEU A 121 -4.56 1.97 -4.43
N ILE A 122 -3.24 1.75 -4.44
CA ILE A 122 -2.31 2.50 -3.60
C ILE A 122 -1.82 3.76 -4.29
N ASP A 123 -1.97 4.90 -3.64
CA ASP A 123 -1.37 6.16 -4.10
C ASP A 123 -0.59 6.82 -2.95
N PHE A 124 0.35 7.68 -3.29
CA PHE A 124 1.21 8.37 -2.34
C PHE A 124 1.05 9.88 -2.51
N SER A 125 0.80 10.57 -1.41
CA SER A 125 0.79 12.03 -1.37
C SER A 125 1.99 12.55 -0.61
N ILE A 126 2.53 13.68 -1.04
CA ILE A 126 3.59 14.39 -0.31
C ILE A 126 2.98 15.01 0.94
N TYR A 127 3.38 14.53 2.11
CA TYR A 127 2.98 15.11 3.39
C TYR A 127 3.94 16.24 3.82
N GLN A 128 5.23 16.04 3.57
CA GLN A 128 6.28 17.05 3.77
C GLN A 128 7.23 16.99 2.57
N SER A 129 7.58 18.16 2.02
CA SER A 129 8.62 18.24 1.01
C SER A 129 9.99 18.43 1.66
N ALA A 130 11.00 17.77 1.11
CA ALA A 130 12.38 18.10 1.39
C ALA A 130 12.66 19.56 0.94
N VAL A 131 13.52 20.25 1.67
CA VAL A 131 13.93 21.64 1.42
C VAL A 131 15.44 21.75 1.26
N ASP A 132 15.87 22.73 0.48
CA ASP A 132 17.27 23.08 0.33
C ASP A 132 17.82 23.85 1.54
N ALA A 133 19.12 24.21 1.50
CA ALA A 133 19.78 24.95 2.57
C ALA A 133 19.20 26.36 2.80
N SER A 134 18.44 26.91 1.85
CA SER A 134 17.74 28.18 1.99
C SER A 134 16.32 28.04 2.54
N GLY A 135 15.84 26.79 2.71
CA GLY A 135 14.48 26.46 3.13
C GLY A 135 13.47 26.42 1.99
N ALA A 136 13.91 26.43 0.73
CA ALA A 136 13.03 26.28 -0.41
C ALA A 136 12.73 24.81 -0.69
N ALA A 137 11.44 24.46 -0.83
CA ALA A 137 11.01 23.10 -1.13
C ALA A 137 11.46 22.64 -2.53
N TYR A 138 11.85 21.36 -2.64
CA TYR A 138 12.04 20.72 -3.92
C TYR A 138 10.65 20.46 -4.55
N GLY A 139 10.32 21.18 -5.63
CA GLY A 139 9.02 21.07 -6.30
C GLY A 139 8.80 19.80 -7.12
N SER A 140 9.69 18.81 -7.01
CA SER A 140 9.59 17.50 -7.64
C SER A 140 10.59 16.54 -7.00
N GLY A 141 10.26 15.25 -7.00
CA GLY A 141 11.16 14.23 -6.50
C GLY A 141 10.76 12.83 -6.97
N GLY A 142 11.44 11.84 -6.40
CA GLY A 142 11.15 10.44 -6.65
C GLY A 142 11.41 9.61 -5.40
N ALA A 143 10.65 8.55 -5.23
CA ALA A 143 10.76 7.64 -4.12
C ALA A 143 10.46 6.21 -4.59
N PHE A 144 10.61 5.25 -3.68
CA PHE A 144 10.50 3.83 -4.02
C PHE A 144 9.60 3.10 -3.06
N PHE A 145 8.77 2.22 -3.60
CA PHE A 145 7.98 1.29 -2.81
C PHE A 145 8.17 -0.13 -3.33
N ARG A 146 7.82 -1.10 -2.50
CA ARG A 146 7.64 -2.49 -2.89
C ARG A 146 6.52 -3.10 -2.07
N VAL A 147 5.91 -4.14 -2.60
CA VAL A 147 4.95 -4.97 -1.87
C VAL A 147 5.44 -6.39 -1.93
N ASP A 148 5.69 -6.97 -0.76
CA ASP A 148 6.19 -8.32 -0.60
C ASP A 148 5.13 -9.19 0.09
N SER A 149 4.86 -10.38 -0.44
CA SER A 149 3.96 -11.36 0.15
C SER A 149 4.55 -11.92 1.45
N ILE A 150 3.74 -12.04 2.49
CA ILE A 150 4.13 -12.67 3.76
C ILE A 150 3.83 -14.17 3.65
N GLU A 151 4.87 -14.96 3.34
CA GLU A 151 4.77 -16.41 3.30
C GLU A 151 4.48 -16.98 4.72
N GLY A 152 3.32 -17.63 4.91
CA GLY A 152 3.04 -18.41 6.14
C GLY A 152 1.70 -18.17 6.85
N GLY A 153 0.80 -17.34 6.32
CA GLY A 153 -0.41 -16.92 7.05
C GLY A 153 -1.58 -17.92 7.10
N VAL A 154 -1.66 -18.92 6.22
CA VAL A 154 -2.81 -19.84 6.17
C VAL A 154 -2.35 -21.26 5.87
N PRO A 155 -2.52 -22.23 6.79
CA PRO A 155 -2.45 -23.64 6.44
C PRO A 155 -3.46 -23.88 5.32
N GLU A 156 -2.95 -24.27 4.15
CA GLU A 156 -3.78 -24.51 2.97
C GLU A 156 -4.99 -25.38 3.37
N PRO A 157 -6.19 -25.17 2.82
CA PRO A 157 -7.37 -25.99 3.14
C PRO A 157 -7.10 -27.50 3.06
N ALA A 158 -6.14 -27.91 2.23
CA ALA A 158 -5.62 -29.26 2.16
C ALA A 158 -5.01 -29.77 3.48
N THR A 159 -4.33 -28.93 4.25
CA THR A 159 -3.73 -29.29 5.55
C THR A 159 -4.79 -29.71 6.57
N TRP A 160 -5.91 -28.98 6.63
CA TRP A 160 -7.05 -29.34 7.46
C TRP A 160 -7.67 -30.67 7.02
N LEU A 161 -7.83 -30.86 5.72
CA LEU A 161 -8.31 -32.11 5.14
C LEU A 161 -7.37 -33.28 5.45
N MET A 162 -6.05 -33.09 5.35
CA MET A 162 -5.05 -34.11 5.67
C MET A 162 -5.02 -34.44 7.16
N MET A 163 -5.22 -33.44 8.04
CA MET A 163 -5.31 -33.67 9.47
C MET A 163 -6.58 -34.45 9.85
N ILE A 164 -7.73 -34.07 9.29
CA ILE A 164 -9.01 -34.77 9.50
C ILE A 164 -8.93 -36.20 8.93
N MET A 165 -8.36 -36.38 7.74
CA MET A 165 -8.15 -37.72 7.16
C MET A 165 -7.18 -38.56 7.99
N GLY A 166 -6.06 -37.99 8.44
CA GLY A 166 -5.09 -38.67 9.28
C GLY A 166 -5.70 -39.16 10.59
N PHE A 167 -6.33 -38.27 11.35
CA PHE A 167 -6.97 -38.64 12.61
C PHE A 167 -8.21 -39.52 12.42
N GLY A 168 -8.98 -39.30 11.35
CA GLY A 168 -10.13 -40.13 10.99
C GLY A 168 -9.73 -41.58 10.69
N LEU A 169 -8.68 -41.80 9.91
CA LEU A 169 -8.18 -43.14 9.58
C LEU A 169 -7.64 -43.86 10.82
N VAL A 170 -6.89 -43.17 11.69
CA VAL A 170 -6.39 -43.73 12.95
C VAL A 170 -7.54 -44.09 13.90
N GLY A 171 -8.55 -43.21 14.02
CA GLY A 171 -9.74 -43.47 14.83
C GLY A 171 -10.53 -44.69 14.36
N VAL A 172 -10.73 -44.85 13.05
CA VAL A 172 -11.42 -46.02 12.46
C VAL A 172 -10.61 -47.30 12.62
N ALA A 173 -9.29 -47.25 12.47
CA ALA A 173 -8.44 -48.43 12.68
C ALA A 173 -8.43 -48.90 14.15
N ALA A 174 -8.47 -47.96 15.10
CA ALA A 174 -8.52 -48.26 16.53
C ALA A 174 -9.88 -48.83 16.98
N SER A 175 -10.99 -48.37 16.41
CA SER A 175 -12.33 -48.86 16.76
C SER A 175 -12.57 -50.31 16.31
N ARG A 176 -12.00 -50.71 15.16
CA ARG A 176 -12.09 -52.08 14.63
C ARG A 176 -11.44 -53.12 15.53
N LYS A 177 -10.38 -52.75 16.26
CA LYS A 177 -9.70 -53.68 17.20
C LYS A 177 -10.53 -53.95 18.46
N ARG A 178 -11.39 -53.02 18.88
CA ARG A 178 -12.26 -53.20 20.05
C ARG A 178 -13.48 -54.08 19.76
N LEU A 179 -13.97 -54.09 18.52
CA LEU A 179 -15.10 -54.90 18.11
C LEU A 179 -14.74 -56.37 17.83
N ALA A 180 -13.47 -56.70 17.60
CA ALA A 180 -13.01 -58.07 17.38
C ALA A 180 -12.67 -58.83 18.69
N THR A 181 -12.88 -58.22 19.87
CA THR A 181 -12.58 -58.81 21.19
C THR A 181 -13.82 -58.87 22.10
N ALA A 182 -15.02 -58.68 21.53
CA ALA A 182 -16.31 -58.95 22.19
C ALA A 182 -17.00 -60.12 21.49
#